data_AF-A0A6P0MEU2-F1
#
_entry.id   AF-A0A6P0MEU2-F1
#
_cell.length_a   1.000
_cell.length_b   1.000
_cell.length_c   1.000
_cell.angle_alpha   90.00
_cell.angle_beta   90.00
_cell.angle_gamma   90.00
#
_symmetry.space_group_name_H-M   'P 1'
#
loop_
_entity.id
_entity.type
_entity.pdbx_description
1 polymer ?
#
loop_
_entity_poly.entity_id
_entity_poly.type
_entity_poly.pdbx_seq_one_letter_code
_entity_poly.pdbx_strand_id
1 'polypeptide(L)'
;MGKGQQQTFKYKAVRIQQTKSSDWLVLFAASAVEIDMWSGVPQKKKIGTQETTGFQREENKTRLKEIGNFYQNEKNIIQNPLLCALRQPTWKNVIFECNDNESNDKNTVQYGYLSITTEPLEGLSLLELLKRVKKDLEQRVPELLKRQVSDNLIKNLKQRAKTQYSLQEEVDESSEEQEINESSNNHESIISLTDESHILDFWEEVAAYVSVLEEINNHWSGDKFLDYSKEAMISFLRPIVVVDGQHRLRAAIQSAQELVKGEHYKERIEKAMLDGGVSADEAQVRIEAEAARQLPVSLLMNTDPAEQVFQFVVVNQKATPIKPALLGTIVSTSLSNEELERVADRLENAGIKLEESRAVTFLARYQDSPFCGLVERGLTSDTKDRLKWNVLASIVKVFWDLKGGKLFHESVDYADQWNFYHLSESKIIDKWESEECQNAFEYWHKSDGPWRDVFISFWTTVRDKLADKDNDQAWHYWGNPKQSNIFNKTSLTILAADFFQYLCDRRIGIDNVQQVPSVVDDWLRDVNTDYFNRDWNLHGVKKDVPGIRKQWSKQWVEYRKFPRQLPRSDRYRVPLN
;
A
#
# COMPACT_ATOMS: atom_id res chain seq x y z
N MET A 1 -21.95 33.71 -4.10
CA MET A 1 -21.87 32.36 -4.71
C MET A 1 -21.99 31.33 -3.62
N GLY A 2 -23.21 31.23 -3.06
CA GLY A 2 -23.47 30.48 -1.85
C GLY A 2 -22.96 29.05 -1.91
N LYS A 3 -22.39 28.61 -0.78
CA LYS A 3 -22.05 27.21 -0.47
C LYS A 3 -23.30 26.34 -0.74
N GLY A 4 -23.43 25.77 -1.94
CA GLY A 4 -24.62 24.99 -2.32
C GLY A 4 -25.03 24.94 -3.80
N GLN A 5 -24.33 25.60 -4.72
CA GLN A 5 -24.64 25.47 -6.16
C GLN A 5 -23.65 24.55 -6.89
N GLN A 6 -24.19 23.72 -7.78
CA GLN A 6 -23.44 22.91 -8.74
C GLN A 6 -22.61 23.83 -9.65
N GLN A 7 -21.33 23.55 -9.81
CA GLN A 7 -20.42 24.37 -10.61
C GLN A 7 -19.97 23.65 -11.88
N THR A 8 -20.04 24.33 -13.02
CA THR A 8 -19.59 23.80 -14.31
C THR A 8 -18.43 24.63 -14.85
N PHE A 9 -17.33 23.95 -15.15
CA PHE A 9 -16.13 24.50 -15.75
C PHE A 9 -16.06 24.08 -17.23
N LYS A 10 -15.67 24.99 -18.12
CA LYS A 10 -15.57 24.71 -19.57
C LYS A 10 -14.19 25.09 -20.11
N TYR A 11 -13.50 24.13 -20.71
CA TYR A 11 -12.14 24.27 -21.21
C TYR A 11 -12.05 23.96 -22.70
N LYS A 12 -11.21 24.68 -23.43
CA LYS A 12 -10.82 24.29 -24.79
C LYS A 12 -9.92 23.06 -24.70
N ALA A 13 -10.22 22.05 -25.49
CA ALA A 13 -9.56 20.75 -25.36
C ALA A 13 -9.38 20.05 -26.71
N VAL A 14 -8.39 19.16 -26.75
CA VAL A 14 -8.15 18.23 -27.86
C VAL A 14 -8.29 16.82 -27.30
N ARG A 15 -9.13 15.98 -27.92
CA ARG A 15 -9.19 14.55 -27.59
C ARG A 15 -8.49 13.72 -28.65
N ILE A 16 -7.74 12.72 -28.20
CA ILE A 16 -6.86 11.88 -29.04
C ILE A 16 -7.10 10.41 -28.69
N GLN A 17 -7.19 9.56 -29.71
CA GLN A 17 -7.21 8.11 -29.61
C GLN A 17 -5.90 7.56 -30.20
N GLN A 18 -5.16 6.76 -29.42
CA GLN A 18 -3.88 6.22 -29.88
C GLN A 18 -4.07 5.02 -30.82
N THR A 19 -5.09 4.20 -30.56
CA THR A 19 -5.52 3.10 -31.41
C THR A 19 -7.04 3.10 -31.48
N LYS A 20 -7.63 2.33 -32.41
CA LYS A 20 -9.09 2.22 -32.49
C LYS A 20 -9.74 1.61 -31.24
N SER A 21 -8.97 0.85 -30.46
CA SER A 21 -9.42 0.17 -29.24
C SER A 21 -9.01 0.88 -27.95
N SER A 22 -8.19 1.94 -28.01
CA SER A 22 -7.79 2.69 -26.83
C SER A 22 -8.87 3.69 -26.42
N ASP A 23 -8.95 4.00 -25.13
CA ASP A 23 -9.81 5.09 -24.66
C ASP A 23 -9.35 6.45 -25.18
N TRP A 24 -10.27 7.43 -25.09
CA TRP A 24 -9.97 8.81 -25.43
C TRP A 24 -9.11 9.47 -24.36
N LEU A 25 -8.06 10.17 -24.81
CA LEU A 25 -7.24 11.04 -23.98
C LEU A 25 -7.56 12.49 -24.29
N VAL A 26 -7.95 13.28 -23.30
CA VAL A 26 -8.28 14.71 -23.46
C VAL A 26 -7.14 15.56 -22.91
N LEU A 27 -6.61 16.44 -23.74
CA LEU A 27 -5.56 17.41 -23.40
C LEU A 27 -6.16 18.81 -23.30
N PHE A 28 -5.94 19.48 -22.17
CA PHE A 28 -6.41 20.85 -21.93
C PHE A 28 -5.54 21.55 -20.90
N ALA A 29 -5.80 22.83 -20.65
CA ALA A 29 -5.18 23.59 -19.56
C ALA A 29 -6.26 24.15 -18.64
N ALA A 30 -6.00 24.14 -17.34
CA ALA A 30 -6.89 24.65 -16.31
C ALA A 30 -6.10 25.33 -15.19
N SER A 31 -6.74 26.24 -14.46
CA SER A 31 -6.12 26.87 -13.29
C SER A 31 -5.84 25.82 -12.21
N ALA A 32 -4.71 25.91 -11.52
CA ALA A 32 -4.38 25.01 -10.41
C ALA A 32 -5.47 25.00 -9.32
N VAL A 33 -6.12 26.14 -9.08
CA VAL A 33 -7.22 26.27 -8.12
C VAL A 33 -8.47 25.56 -8.62
N GLU A 34 -8.83 25.73 -9.90
CA GLU A 34 -9.98 25.02 -10.48
C GLU A 34 -9.74 23.50 -10.48
N ILE A 35 -8.52 23.05 -10.78
CA ILE A 35 -8.15 21.63 -10.73
C ILE A 35 -8.39 21.06 -9.33
N ASP A 36 -8.05 21.77 -8.26
CA ASP A 36 -8.31 21.35 -6.88
C ASP A 36 -9.82 21.24 -6.57
N MET A 37 -10.64 22.07 -7.21
CA MET A 37 -12.09 22.08 -7.03
C MET A 37 -12.79 20.90 -7.72
N TRP A 38 -12.27 20.36 -8.82
CA TRP A 38 -12.91 19.24 -9.51
C TRP A 38 -12.16 17.91 -9.41
N SER A 39 -10.91 17.91 -8.96
CA SER A 39 -10.10 16.70 -8.83
C SER A 39 -9.93 16.24 -7.38
N GLY A 40 -9.79 14.94 -7.20
CA GLY A 40 -9.41 14.30 -5.95
C GLY A 40 -8.00 13.73 -6.01
N VAL A 41 -7.27 13.84 -4.90
CA VAL A 41 -5.97 13.20 -4.71
C VAL A 41 -6.10 12.16 -3.59
N PRO A 42 -6.51 10.92 -3.90
CA PRO A 42 -6.68 9.87 -2.89
C PRO A 42 -5.31 9.44 -2.36
N GLN A 43 -4.93 10.01 -1.23
CA GLN A 43 -3.65 9.72 -0.57
C GLN A 43 -3.70 8.42 0.19
N LYS A 44 -2.57 7.71 0.15
CA LYS A 44 -2.30 6.67 1.13
C LYS A 44 -2.03 7.32 2.48
N LYS A 45 -2.90 7.08 3.45
CA LYS A 45 -2.70 7.47 4.85
C LYS A 45 -2.79 6.23 5.72
N LYS A 46 -2.00 6.19 6.77
CA LYS A 46 -2.19 5.24 7.86
C LYS A 46 -3.33 5.77 8.73
N ILE A 47 -4.41 5.00 8.85
CA ILE A 47 -5.59 5.32 9.64
C ILE A 47 -5.67 4.23 10.72
N GLY A 48 -5.41 4.60 11.97
CA GLY A 48 -5.26 3.62 13.07
C GLY A 48 -4.18 2.55 12.80
N THR A 49 -4.59 1.28 12.82
CA THR A 49 -3.74 0.10 12.54
C THR A 49 -3.70 -0.30 11.06
N GLN A 50 -4.57 0.28 10.22
CA GLN A 50 -4.77 -0.10 8.82
C GLN A 50 -4.39 1.03 7.84
N GLU A 51 -4.34 0.72 6.53
CA GLU A 51 -3.90 1.64 5.47
C GLU A 51 -5.07 1.92 4.51
N THR A 52 -5.25 3.19 4.09
CA THR A 52 -6.33 3.55 3.15
C THR A 52 -6.09 3.07 1.72
N THR A 53 -7.17 2.96 0.95
CA THR A 53 -7.22 2.58 -0.48
C THR A 53 -6.57 3.58 -1.46
N GLY A 54 -5.92 4.63 -0.96
CA GLY A 54 -5.23 5.61 -1.79
C GLY A 54 -3.93 5.09 -2.38
N PHE A 55 -3.68 5.36 -3.67
CA PHE A 55 -2.46 4.94 -4.36
C PHE A 55 -1.41 6.07 -4.48
N GLN A 56 -1.75 7.30 -4.09
CA GLN A 56 -0.84 8.45 -4.16
C GLN A 56 0.17 8.47 -2.99
N ARG A 57 1.40 8.92 -3.27
CA ARG A 57 2.50 9.02 -2.29
C ARG A 57 2.16 10.03 -1.18
N GLU A 58 2.71 9.84 0.00
CA GLU A 58 2.73 10.88 1.04
C GLU A 58 3.46 12.14 0.54
N GLU A 59 3.07 13.29 1.09
CA GLU A 59 3.64 14.58 0.72
C GLU A 59 5.09 14.72 1.18
N ASN A 60 5.95 15.14 0.24
CA ASN A 60 7.30 15.55 0.58
C ASN A 60 7.34 17.08 0.66
N LYS A 61 7.38 17.61 1.89
CA LYS A 61 7.41 19.06 2.15
C LYS A 61 8.59 19.77 1.48
N THR A 62 9.75 19.13 1.40
CA THR A 62 10.93 19.68 0.71
C THR A 62 10.67 19.83 -0.78
N ARG A 63 10.11 18.79 -1.41
CA ARG A 63 9.76 18.81 -2.84
C ARG A 63 8.69 19.84 -3.16
N LEU A 64 7.68 20.00 -2.29
CA LEU A 64 6.67 21.05 -2.43
C LEU A 64 7.30 22.44 -2.42
N LYS A 65 8.22 22.70 -1.49
CA LYS A 65 8.94 23.98 -1.40
C LYS A 65 9.80 24.26 -2.63
N GLU A 66 10.53 23.27 -3.12
CA GLU A 66 11.36 23.39 -4.33
C GLU A 66 10.51 23.74 -5.56
N ILE A 67 9.39 23.03 -5.76
CA ILE A 67 8.47 23.30 -6.87
C ILE A 67 7.76 24.66 -6.67
N GLY A 68 7.39 25.01 -5.44
CA GLY A 68 6.80 26.32 -5.11
C GLY A 68 7.73 27.46 -5.49
N ASN A 69 9.01 27.37 -5.10
CA ASN A 69 10.03 28.34 -5.50
C ASN A 69 10.21 28.41 -7.03
N PHE A 70 10.13 27.28 -7.73
CA PHE A 70 10.12 27.25 -9.19
C PHE A 70 8.92 28.02 -9.77
N TYR A 71 7.75 27.92 -9.16
CA TYR A 71 6.54 28.63 -9.59
C TYR A 71 6.49 30.11 -9.22
N GLN A 72 7.34 30.61 -8.33
CA GLN A 72 7.43 32.05 -8.04
C GLN A 72 7.99 32.86 -9.23
N ASN A 73 8.76 32.23 -10.13
CA ASN A 73 9.26 32.90 -11.33
C ASN A 73 8.33 32.67 -12.52
N GLU A 74 7.60 33.69 -12.96
CA GLU A 74 6.63 33.61 -14.06
C GLU A 74 7.19 33.05 -15.37
N LYS A 75 8.50 33.21 -15.64
CA LYS A 75 9.16 32.68 -16.84
C LYS A 75 9.37 31.17 -16.81
N ASN A 76 9.31 30.56 -15.63
CA ASN A 76 9.46 29.12 -15.49
C ASN A 76 8.22 28.40 -16.04
N ILE A 77 8.43 27.46 -16.95
CA ILE A 77 7.37 26.70 -17.63
C ILE A 77 7.54 25.22 -17.27
N ILE A 78 6.44 24.59 -16.89
CA ILE A 78 6.37 23.13 -16.72
C ILE A 78 5.71 22.50 -17.94
N GLN A 79 6.40 21.57 -18.58
CA GLN A 79 5.91 20.92 -19.79
C GLN A 79 5.12 19.64 -19.49
N ASN A 80 5.40 19.00 -18.35
CA ASN A 80 4.80 17.71 -18.00
C ASN A 80 3.36 17.91 -17.50
N PRO A 81 2.36 17.28 -18.15
CA PRO A 81 0.98 17.40 -17.72
C PRO A 81 0.73 16.76 -16.34
N LEU A 82 -0.33 17.21 -15.69
CA LEU A 82 -0.99 16.42 -14.66
C LEU A 82 -1.71 15.27 -15.36
N LEU A 83 -1.47 14.05 -14.90
CA LEU A 83 -2.18 12.89 -15.41
C LEU A 83 -3.42 12.69 -14.56
N CYS A 84 -4.59 12.65 -15.19
CA CYS A 84 -5.89 12.54 -14.56
C CYS A 84 -6.70 11.43 -15.20
N ALA A 85 -7.68 10.89 -14.47
CA ALA A 85 -8.63 9.91 -14.99
C ALA A 85 -10.03 10.14 -14.42
N LEU A 86 -11.07 9.71 -15.14
CA LEU A 86 -12.44 9.80 -14.65
C LEU A 86 -12.68 8.81 -13.52
N ARG A 87 -13.59 9.13 -12.60
CA ARG A 87 -14.06 8.21 -11.56
C ARG A 87 -15.47 7.70 -11.86
N GLN A 88 -15.79 6.46 -11.52
CA GLN A 88 -17.19 6.03 -11.54
C GLN A 88 -18.00 6.71 -10.42
N PRO A 89 -19.30 6.99 -10.63
CA PRO A 89 -20.06 6.90 -11.88
C PRO A 89 -20.21 8.28 -12.55
N THR A 90 -19.11 9.00 -12.84
CA THR A 90 -19.17 10.43 -13.22
C THR A 90 -19.25 10.74 -14.70
N TRP A 91 -19.66 9.79 -15.55
CA TRP A 91 -19.83 9.99 -17.01
C TRP A 91 -20.80 11.14 -17.37
N LYS A 92 -21.74 11.48 -16.47
CA LYS A 92 -22.65 12.62 -16.66
C LYS A 92 -22.02 13.97 -16.30
N ASN A 93 -20.95 13.97 -15.52
CA ASN A 93 -20.35 15.18 -14.96
C ASN A 93 -19.18 15.67 -15.80
N VAL A 94 -18.57 14.82 -16.62
CA VAL A 94 -17.43 15.18 -17.49
C VAL A 94 -17.75 14.83 -18.93
N ILE A 95 -17.99 15.85 -19.76
CA ILE A 95 -18.48 15.70 -21.13
C ILE A 95 -17.56 16.44 -22.09
N PHE A 96 -17.16 15.77 -23.18
CA PHE A 96 -16.45 16.40 -24.29
C PHE A 96 -17.39 16.64 -25.47
N GLU A 97 -17.53 17.90 -25.86
CA GLU A 97 -18.31 18.36 -27.01
C GLU A 97 -17.36 18.64 -28.19
N CYS A 98 -17.45 17.87 -29.27
CA CYS A 98 -16.71 18.15 -30.50
C CYS A 98 -17.23 19.41 -31.19
N ASN A 99 -16.35 20.12 -31.91
CA ASN A 99 -16.79 21.18 -32.82
C ASN A 99 -17.51 20.58 -34.04
N ASP A 100 -18.58 21.22 -34.50
CA ASP A 100 -19.54 20.73 -35.52
C ASP A 100 -18.92 20.31 -36.87
N ASN A 101 -17.68 20.71 -37.17
CA ASN A 101 -16.98 20.38 -38.42
C ASN A 101 -16.09 19.12 -38.36
N GLU A 102 -16.00 18.44 -37.20
CA GLU A 102 -15.10 17.30 -36.99
C GLU A 102 -15.78 16.01 -36.54
N SER A 103 -17.11 15.93 -36.62
CA SER A 103 -17.92 14.78 -36.23
C SER A 103 -17.78 13.55 -37.15
N ASN A 104 -16.67 13.43 -37.87
CA ASN A 104 -16.34 12.19 -38.57
C ASN A 104 -15.71 11.22 -37.57
N ASP A 105 -16.42 10.14 -37.23
CA ASP A 105 -15.99 9.02 -36.36
C ASP A 105 -14.69 8.30 -36.79
N LYS A 106 -14.05 8.75 -37.87
CA LYS A 106 -12.78 8.20 -38.37
C LYS A 106 -11.55 8.97 -37.88
N ASN A 107 -11.71 10.16 -37.31
CA ASN A 107 -10.58 10.97 -36.89
C ASN A 107 -10.11 10.55 -35.49
N THR A 108 -8.86 10.13 -35.38
CA THR A 108 -8.21 9.80 -34.10
C THR A 108 -7.87 11.05 -33.27
N VAL A 109 -8.08 12.25 -33.80
CA VAL A 109 -7.87 13.54 -33.13
C VAL A 109 -9.07 14.44 -33.39
N GLN A 110 -9.63 15.04 -32.34
CA GLN A 110 -10.80 15.92 -32.42
C GLN A 110 -10.65 17.13 -31.49
N TYR A 111 -11.07 18.30 -31.96
CA TYR A 111 -11.05 19.56 -31.20
C TYR A 111 -12.45 19.88 -30.67
N GLY A 112 -12.50 20.47 -29.48
CA GLY A 112 -13.77 20.74 -28.82
C GLY A 112 -13.65 21.41 -27.47
N TYR A 113 -14.69 21.23 -26.67
CA TYR A 113 -14.76 21.74 -25.30
C TYR A 113 -14.99 20.60 -24.32
N LEU A 114 -14.24 20.63 -23.21
CA LEU A 114 -14.47 19.76 -22.07
C LEU A 114 -15.26 20.54 -21.01
N SER A 115 -16.41 19.99 -20.62
CA SER A 115 -17.26 20.51 -19.55
C SER A 115 -17.14 19.59 -18.33
N ILE A 116 -16.73 20.14 -17.18
CA ILE A 116 -16.60 19.42 -15.91
C ILE A 116 -17.57 20.02 -14.91
N THR A 117 -18.45 19.19 -14.35
CA THR A 117 -19.47 19.61 -13.40
C THR A 117 -19.22 19.00 -12.03
N THR A 118 -19.26 19.82 -10.99
CA THR A 118 -18.97 19.41 -9.60
C THR A 118 -20.17 19.66 -8.70
N GLU A 119 -20.40 18.73 -7.78
CA GLU A 119 -21.37 18.87 -6.71
C GLU A 119 -20.77 19.65 -5.52
N PRO A 120 -21.59 20.38 -4.75
CA PRO A 120 -21.14 21.12 -3.57
C PRO A 120 -20.91 20.18 -2.38
N LEU A 121 -19.86 19.36 -2.44
CA LEU A 121 -19.53 18.34 -1.44
C LEU A 121 -19.10 18.96 -0.09
N GLU A 122 -18.57 20.18 -0.10
CA GLU A 122 -18.11 20.92 1.09
C GLU A 122 -19.27 21.26 2.04
N GLY A 123 -20.49 21.35 1.52
CA GLY A 123 -21.69 21.60 2.30
C GLY A 123 -22.21 20.37 3.06
N LEU A 124 -21.69 19.17 2.78
CA LEU A 124 -22.15 17.93 3.39
C LEU A 124 -21.46 17.66 4.73
N SER A 125 -22.17 16.97 5.62
CA SER A 125 -21.60 16.43 6.85
C SER A 125 -20.61 15.29 6.57
N LEU A 126 -19.68 15.03 7.50
CA LEU A 126 -18.75 13.90 7.35
C LEU A 126 -19.50 12.57 7.22
N LEU A 127 -20.61 12.42 7.95
CA LEU A 127 -21.46 11.23 7.89
C LEU A 127 -22.06 11.03 6.49
N GLU A 128 -22.58 12.08 5.86
CA GLU A 128 -23.11 12.01 4.50
C GLU A 128 -22.02 11.68 3.47
N LEU A 129 -20.83 12.25 3.63
CA LEU A 129 -19.69 11.95 2.78
C LEU A 129 -19.26 10.48 2.91
N LEU A 130 -19.14 9.96 4.15
CA LEU A 130 -18.81 8.56 4.41
C LEU A 130 -19.86 7.60 3.82
N LYS A 131 -21.16 7.92 3.95
CA LYS A 131 -22.25 7.15 3.33
C LYS A 131 -22.13 7.09 1.81
N ARG A 132 -21.76 8.20 1.17
CA ARG A 132 -21.54 8.23 -0.29
C ARG A 132 -20.33 7.39 -0.68
N VAL A 133 -19.20 7.51 0.03
CA VAL A 133 -18.02 6.68 -0.22
C VAL A 133 -18.33 5.19 -0.05
N LYS A 134 -19.06 4.82 1.02
CA LYS A 134 -19.53 3.45 1.24
C LYS A 134 -20.35 2.95 0.04
N LYS A 135 -21.31 3.75 -0.43
CA LYS A 135 -22.16 3.41 -1.57
C LYS A 135 -21.36 3.24 -2.87
N ASP A 136 -20.36 4.10 -3.11
CA ASP A 136 -19.49 3.98 -4.29
C ASP A 136 -18.67 2.68 -4.26
N LEU A 137 -18.17 2.28 -3.08
CA LEU A 137 -17.48 0.99 -2.90
C LEU A 137 -18.42 -0.20 -3.14
N GLU A 138 -19.65 -0.14 -2.62
CA GLU A 138 -20.67 -1.18 -2.83
C GLU A 138 -21.12 -1.30 -4.29
N GLN A 139 -21.14 -0.19 -5.03
CA GLN A 139 -21.40 -0.23 -6.48
C GLN A 139 -20.24 -0.85 -7.26
N ARG A 140 -19.01 -0.58 -6.82
CA ARG A 140 -17.78 -1.11 -7.43
C ARG A 140 -17.61 -2.60 -7.16
N VAL A 141 -17.95 -3.08 -5.97
CA VAL A 141 -17.89 -4.51 -5.57
C VAL A 141 -19.25 -4.91 -4.99
N PRO A 142 -20.18 -5.43 -5.82
CA PRO A 142 -21.55 -5.74 -5.42
C PRO A 142 -21.67 -6.75 -4.26
N GLU A 143 -20.66 -7.59 -4.06
CA GLU A 143 -20.62 -8.58 -2.98
C GLU A 143 -20.63 -7.94 -1.58
N LEU A 144 -20.13 -6.69 -1.47
CA LEU A 144 -20.09 -5.93 -0.22
C LEU A 144 -21.48 -5.67 0.36
N LEU A 145 -22.52 -5.56 -0.49
CA LEU A 145 -23.90 -5.30 -0.05
C LEU A 145 -24.46 -6.40 0.86
N LYS A 146 -23.93 -7.63 0.75
CA LYS A 146 -24.41 -8.78 1.53
C LYS A 146 -23.65 -8.96 2.85
N ARG A 147 -22.55 -8.22 3.05
CA ARG A 147 -21.70 -8.36 4.24
C ARG A 147 -22.22 -7.53 5.41
N GLN A 148 -21.96 -8.00 6.61
CA GLN A 148 -22.18 -7.27 7.85
C GLN A 148 -20.84 -6.81 8.41
N VAL A 149 -20.85 -5.63 9.05
CA VAL A 149 -19.68 -5.05 9.69
C VAL A 149 -19.35 -5.81 10.97
N SER A 150 -18.07 -6.07 11.26
CA SER A 150 -17.66 -6.71 12.50
C SER A 150 -18.04 -5.88 13.74
N ASP A 151 -18.77 -6.51 14.66
CA ASP A 151 -19.13 -5.93 15.97
C ASP A 151 -17.91 -5.55 16.80
N ASN A 152 -16.79 -6.27 16.64
CA ASN A 152 -15.55 -5.99 17.34
C ASN A 152 -14.95 -4.64 16.89
N LEU A 153 -14.96 -4.39 15.58
CA LEU A 153 -14.45 -3.14 15.02
C LEU A 153 -15.28 -1.94 15.50
N ILE A 154 -16.60 -2.08 15.50
CA ILE A 154 -17.52 -1.05 16.03
C ILE A 154 -17.24 -0.77 17.51
N LYS A 155 -17.07 -1.81 18.33
CA LYS A 155 -16.73 -1.66 19.77
C LYS A 155 -15.41 -0.91 19.97
N ASN A 156 -14.37 -1.29 19.22
CA ASN A 156 -13.05 -0.65 19.29
C ASN A 156 -13.12 0.83 18.90
N LEU A 157 -13.84 1.17 17.84
CA LEU A 157 -14.03 2.57 17.42
C LEU A 157 -14.80 3.38 18.47
N LYS A 158 -15.85 2.81 19.09
CA LYS A 158 -16.58 3.46 20.18
C LYS A 158 -15.69 3.72 21.39
N GLN A 159 -14.82 2.78 21.75
CA GLN A 159 -13.88 2.94 22.85
C GLN A 159 -12.88 4.07 22.55
N ARG A 160 -12.28 4.08 21.35
CA ARG A 160 -11.37 5.16 20.92
C ARG A 160 -12.07 6.53 20.91
N ALA A 161 -13.31 6.60 20.44
CA ALA A 161 -14.09 7.82 20.45
C ALA A 161 -14.32 8.32 21.89
N LYS A 162 -14.72 7.45 22.82
CA LYS A 162 -14.90 7.80 24.24
C LYS A 162 -13.61 8.32 24.86
N THR A 163 -12.47 7.67 24.63
CA THR A 163 -11.16 8.14 25.14
C THR A 163 -10.82 9.52 24.59
N GLN A 164 -11.07 9.78 23.30
CA GLN A 164 -10.78 11.09 22.71
C GLN A 164 -11.71 12.20 23.23
N TYR A 165 -12.99 11.89 23.52
CA TYR A 165 -13.92 12.84 24.14
C TYR A 165 -13.59 13.10 25.62
N SER A 166 -13.26 12.07 26.40
CA SER A 166 -12.81 12.25 27.80
C SER A 166 -11.53 13.10 27.89
N LEU A 167 -10.58 12.92 26.96
CA LEU A 167 -9.37 13.76 26.88
C LEU A 167 -9.64 15.22 26.48
N GLN A 168 -10.80 15.53 25.86
CA GLN A 168 -11.20 16.90 25.55
C GLN A 168 -11.92 17.60 26.73
N GLU A 169 -12.51 16.85 27.65
CA GLU A 169 -13.07 17.39 28.90
C GLU A 169 -12.02 17.51 30.02
N GLU A 170 -10.96 16.71 30.00
CA GLU A 170 -9.91 16.68 31.05
C GLU A 170 -8.72 17.65 30.82
N VAL A 171 -8.80 18.60 29.89
CA VAL A 171 -7.81 19.71 29.83
C VAL A 171 -8.01 20.73 30.96
N ASP A 172 -9.07 20.60 31.77
CA ASP A 172 -9.34 21.50 32.89
C ASP A 172 -9.16 20.91 34.30
N GLU A 173 -8.78 19.64 34.51
CA GLU A 173 -8.31 19.23 35.84
C GLU A 173 -7.58 17.87 35.90
N SER A 174 -6.29 17.96 36.22
CA SER A 174 -5.41 16.95 36.85
C SER A 174 -5.08 15.64 36.13
N SER A 175 -3.77 15.41 36.07
CA SER A 175 -3.05 14.31 35.44
C SER A 175 -3.01 13.07 36.34
N GLU A 176 -3.50 11.92 35.87
CA GLU A 176 -3.01 10.60 36.30
C GLU A 176 -3.05 9.61 35.12
N GLU A 177 -1.87 9.17 34.68
CA GLU A 177 -1.70 8.09 33.70
C GLU A 177 -2.09 6.75 34.33
N GLN A 178 -3.00 6.00 33.70
CA GLN A 178 -3.19 4.58 34.00
C GLN A 178 -3.01 3.75 32.73
N GLU A 179 -2.01 2.87 32.79
CA GLU A 179 -1.75 1.79 31.84
C GLU A 179 -2.93 0.81 31.83
N ILE A 180 -3.48 0.53 30.63
CA ILE A 180 -4.49 -0.52 30.45
C ILE A 180 -3.82 -1.75 29.84
N ASN A 181 -3.80 -2.82 30.63
CA ASN A 181 -3.46 -4.19 30.23
C ASN A 181 -4.51 -4.73 29.23
N GLU A 182 -4.07 -5.13 28.04
CA GLU A 182 -4.87 -5.91 27.09
C GLU A 182 -4.92 -7.39 27.52
N SER A 183 -6.07 -7.86 27.99
CA SER A 183 -6.37 -9.29 28.08
C SER A 183 -7.05 -9.74 26.78
N SER A 184 -6.31 -10.48 25.95
CA SER A 184 -6.78 -11.09 24.72
C SER A 184 -7.80 -12.19 25.01
N ASN A 185 -9.02 -12.07 24.47
CA ASN A 185 -9.95 -13.20 24.40
C ASN A 185 -10.27 -13.47 22.92
N ASN A 186 -9.81 -14.64 22.48
CA ASN A 186 -10.01 -15.21 21.15
C ASN A 186 -11.49 -15.47 20.88
N HIS A 187 -12.02 -14.90 19.79
CA HIS A 187 -13.02 -15.58 18.99
C HIS A 187 -12.71 -15.40 17.50
N GLU A 188 -12.50 -16.56 16.87
CA GLU A 188 -12.23 -16.77 15.45
C GLU A 188 -13.41 -16.25 14.62
N SER A 189 -13.18 -15.20 13.84
CA SER A 189 -13.94 -14.94 12.63
C SER A 189 -13.14 -15.50 11.47
N ILE A 190 -13.64 -16.57 10.85
CA ILE A 190 -13.11 -17.15 9.62
C ILE A 190 -13.23 -16.09 8.53
N ILE A 191 -12.17 -15.32 8.33
CA ILE A 191 -11.98 -14.47 7.16
C ILE A 191 -11.79 -15.44 5.99
N SER A 192 -12.67 -15.36 4.98
CA SER A 192 -12.51 -16.12 3.74
C SER A 192 -11.13 -15.84 3.17
N LEU A 193 -10.29 -16.89 3.13
CA LEU A 193 -8.86 -16.86 2.81
C LEU A 193 -8.54 -16.49 1.35
N THR A 194 -9.55 -16.14 0.56
CA THR A 194 -9.50 -15.95 -0.90
C THR A 194 -9.42 -14.49 -1.34
N ASP A 195 -9.76 -13.54 -0.47
CA ASP A 195 -9.92 -12.15 -0.91
C ASP A 195 -8.66 -11.33 -0.64
N GLU A 196 -7.68 -11.46 -1.53
CA GLU A 196 -6.42 -10.70 -1.50
C GLU A 196 -6.58 -9.20 -1.84
N SER A 197 -7.81 -8.73 -2.03
CA SER A 197 -8.13 -7.32 -2.19
C SER A 197 -8.52 -6.67 -0.87
N HIS A 198 -7.67 -5.74 -0.41
CA HIS A 198 -7.92 -4.94 0.79
C HIS A 198 -8.93 -3.79 0.57
N ILE A 199 -9.68 -3.80 -0.55
CA ILE A 199 -10.86 -2.94 -0.72
C ILE A 199 -11.93 -3.26 0.33
N LEU A 200 -11.97 -4.52 0.77
CA LEU A 200 -12.87 -5.03 1.79
C LEU A 200 -12.58 -4.40 3.15
N ASP A 201 -11.32 -4.39 3.57
CA ASP A 201 -10.88 -3.78 4.84
C ASP A 201 -11.30 -2.31 4.90
N PHE A 202 -11.12 -1.58 3.80
CA PHE A 202 -11.52 -0.18 3.72
C PHE A 202 -13.03 0.02 3.72
N TRP A 203 -13.79 -0.83 3.02
CA TRP A 203 -15.25 -0.78 3.11
C TRP A 203 -15.73 -1.07 4.53
N GLU A 204 -15.17 -2.07 5.20
CA GLU A 204 -15.53 -2.45 6.56
C GLU A 204 -15.26 -1.30 7.54
N GLU A 205 -14.12 -0.63 7.40
CA GLU A 205 -13.78 0.55 8.20
C GLU A 205 -14.76 1.69 7.94
N VAL A 206 -14.97 2.09 6.68
CA VAL A 206 -15.93 3.17 6.34
C VAL A 206 -17.33 2.83 6.86
N ALA A 207 -17.77 1.58 6.72
CA ALA A 207 -19.06 1.13 7.20
C ALA A 207 -19.16 1.16 8.73
N ALA A 208 -18.11 0.78 9.46
CA ALA A 208 -18.05 0.88 10.92
C ALA A 208 -18.09 2.35 11.39
N TYR A 209 -17.37 3.24 10.72
CA TYR A 209 -17.42 4.68 10.99
C TYR A 209 -18.82 5.26 10.76
N VAL A 210 -19.51 4.85 9.68
CA VAL A 210 -20.90 5.23 9.44
C VAL A 210 -21.79 4.78 10.59
N SER A 211 -21.69 3.52 11.02
CA SER A 211 -22.50 3.00 12.13
C SER A 211 -22.26 3.75 13.45
N VAL A 212 -20.99 4.03 13.79
CA VAL A 212 -20.64 4.78 15.01
C VAL A 212 -21.16 6.23 14.95
N LEU A 213 -20.99 6.91 13.82
CA LEU A 213 -21.46 8.28 13.66
C LEU A 213 -22.99 8.38 13.58
N GLU A 214 -23.69 7.38 13.05
CA GLU A 214 -25.16 7.33 13.08
C GLU A 214 -25.70 7.26 14.51
N GLU A 215 -25.04 6.52 15.39
CA GLU A 215 -25.41 6.43 16.81
C GLU A 215 -25.11 7.72 17.59
N ILE A 216 -24.03 8.44 17.23
CA ILE A 216 -23.58 9.64 17.94
C ILE A 216 -24.13 10.93 17.30
N ASN A 217 -24.80 10.86 16.15
CA ASN A 217 -25.14 11.98 15.24
C ASN A 217 -25.76 13.22 15.91
N ASN A 218 -26.49 13.05 17.02
CA ASN A 218 -27.08 14.17 17.76
C ASN A 218 -26.09 15.00 18.59
N HIS A 219 -24.84 14.55 18.75
CA HIS A 219 -23.84 15.15 19.64
C HIS A 219 -22.53 15.55 18.92
N TRP A 220 -22.43 15.40 17.60
CA TRP A 220 -21.19 15.69 16.87
C TRP A 220 -21.43 16.33 15.50
N SER A 221 -20.74 17.43 15.22
CA SER A 221 -20.84 18.19 13.97
C SER A 221 -19.49 18.68 13.43
N GLY A 222 -18.42 17.92 13.66
CA GLY A 222 -17.06 18.30 13.25
C GLY A 222 -16.70 17.99 11.79
N ASP A 223 -15.56 18.51 11.35
CA ASP A 223 -14.99 18.19 10.03
C ASP A 223 -13.98 17.03 10.07
N LYS A 224 -13.63 16.55 11.27
CA LYS A 224 -12.72 15.43 11.52
C LYS A 224 -13.21 14.56 12.67
N PHE A 225 -13.31 13.25 12.45
CA PHE A 225 -13.66 12.26 13.46
C PHE A 225 -12.61 11.15 13.47
N LEU A 226 -11.94 10.96 14.61
CA LEU A 226 -10.77 10.09 14.74
C LEU A 226 -9.77 10.32 13.58
N ASP A 227 -9.67 9.35 12.70
CA ASP A 227 -8.71 9.30 11.62
C ASP A 227 -9.25 9.86 10.28
N TYR A 228 -10.57 10.10 10.17
CA TYR A 228 -11.23 10.57 8.94
C TYR A 228 -11.53 12.07 8.99
N SER A 229 -11.39 12.73 7.83
CA SER A 229 -11.70 14.15 7.64
C SER A 229 -12.59 14.35 6.42
N LYS A 230 -13.37 15.45 6.41
CA LYS A 230 -14.19 15.82 5.25
C LYS A 230 -13.35 15.97 3.98
N GLU A 231 -12.22 16.67 4.07
CA GLU A 231 -11.29 16.86 2.94
C GLU A 231 -10.88 15.52 2.31
N ALA A 232 -10.52 14.53 3.15
CA ALA A 232 -10.17 13.20 2.66
C ALA A 232 -11.35 12.55 1.93
N MET A 233 -12.57 12.59 2.48
CA MET A 233 -13.74 11.96 1.84
C MET A 233 -14.19 12.67 0.58
N ILE A 234 -14.12 14.00 0.54
CA ILE A 234 -14.37 14.79 -0.68
C ILE A 234 -13.43 14.33 -1.80
N SER A 235 -12.15 14.08 -1.50
CA SER A 235 -11.19 13.57 -2.49
C SER A 235 -11.57 12.21 -3.09
N PHE A 236 -12.36 11.39 -2.38
CA PHE A 236 -12.89 10.12 -2.90
C PHE A 236 -14.13 10.30 -3.79
N LEU A 237 -14.84 11.42 -3.68
CA LEU A 237 -16.11 11.68 -4.35
C LEU A 237 -16.00 12.64 -5.55
N ARG A 238 -14.86 13.31 -5.72
CA ARG A 238 -14.62 14.17 -6.89
C ARG A 238 -14.65 13.37 -8.20
N PRO A 239 -15.18 13.98 -9.29
CA PRO A 239 -15.39 13.28 -10.57
C PRO A 239 -14.11 12.87 -11.28
N ILE A 240 -13.00 13.55 -11.01
CA ILE A 240 -11.71 13.25 -11.62
C ILE A 240 -10.71 12.92 -10.52
N VAL A 241 -9.90 11.90 -10.74
CA VAL A 241 -8.78 11.57 -9.88
C VAL A 241 -7.50 12.07 -10.53
N VAL A 242 -6.66 12.78 -9.76
CA VAL A 242 -5.27 12.99 -10.18
C VAL A 242 -4.58 11.65 -10.04
N VAL A 243 -3.95 11.18 -11.10
CA VAL A 243 -3.16 9.95 -11.13
C VAL A 243 -1.70 10.31 -10.84
N ASP A 244 -1.12 11.26 -11.57
CA ASP A 244 0.24 11.76 -11.31
C ASP A 244 0.30 13.30 -11.30
N GLY A 245 1.19 13.83 -10.48
CA GLY A 245 1.48 15.26 -10.41
C GLY A 245 0.92 16.00 -9.20
N GLN A 246 0.49 15.31 -8.15
CA GLN A 246 -0.02 15.94 -6.92
C GLN A 246 0.91 17.02 -6.34
N HIS A 247 2.23 16.80 -6.33
CA HIS A 247 3.17 17.81 -5.80
C HIS A 247 3.23 19.05 -6.69
N ARG A 248 3.02 18.88 -8.00
CA ARG A 248 2.95 20.00 -8.97
C ARG A 248 1.68 20.80 -8.74
N LEU A 249 0.54 20.13 -8.63
CA LEU A 249 -0.74 20.76 -8.36
C LEU A 249 -0.70 21.55 -7.04
N ARG A 250 -0.30 20.91 -5.93
CA ARG A 250 -0.28 21.56 -4.62
C ARG A 250 0.70 22.72 -4.52
N ALA A 251 1.90 22.57 -5.10
CA ALA A 251 2.85 23.68 -5.12
C ALA A 251 2.35 24.88 -5.94
N ALA A 252 1.59 24.63 -7.01
CA ALA A 252 0.99 25.70 -7.81
C ALA A 252 -0.14 26.43 -7.04
N ILE A 253 -0.97 25.69 -6.31
CA ILE A 253 -2.01 26.25 -5.44
C ILE A 253 -1.37 27.09 -4.33
N GLN A 254 -0.38 26.55 -3.62
CA GLN A 254 0.33 27.27 -2.55
C GLN A 254 0.98 28.54 -3.10
N SER A 255 1.63 28.47 -4.27
CA SER A 255 2.22 29.65 -4.91
C SER A 255 1.18 30.71 -5.25
N ALA A 256 -0.03 30.33 -5.69
CA ALA A 256 -1.11 31.26 -5.98
C ALA A 256 -1.63 31.94 -4.70
N GLN A 257 -1.85 31.15 -3.64
CA GLN A 257 -2.27 31.66 -2.33
C GLN A 257 -1.24 32.61 -1.72
N GLU A 258 0.05 32.33 -1.87
CA GLU A 258 1.13 33.23 -1.43
C GLU A 258 1.16 34.52 -2.24
N LEU A 259 0.93 34.44 -3.55
CA LEU A 259 0.96 35.60 -4.45
C LEU A 259 -0.23 36.55 -4.20
N VAL A 260 -1.42 36.01 -3.95
CA VAL A 260 -2.64 36.80 -3.66
C VAL A 260 -2.60 37.49 -2.29
N LYS A 261 -1.70 37.09 -1.38
CA LYS A 261 -1.48 37.80 -0.10
C LYS A 261 -0.81 39.17 -0.28
N GLY A 262 -0.25 39.46 -1.46
CA GLY A 262 0.38 40.76 -1.76
C GLY A 262 -0.62 41.92 -1.81
N GLU A 263 -0.18 43.14 -1.51
CA GLU A 263 -1.06 44.31 -1.39
C GLU A 263 -1.87 44.62 -2.65
N HIS A 264 -1.28 44.44 -3.83
CA HIS A 264 -1.95 44.65 -5.12
C HIS A 264 -3.21 43.78 -5.30
N TYR A 265 -3.24 42.58 -4.72
CA TYR A 265 -4.39 41.69 -4.82
C TYR A 265 -5.44 41.95 -3.74
N LYS A 266 -5.06 42.50 -2.58
CA LYS A 266 -6.01 42.94 -1.54
C LYS A 266 -7.00 43.97 -2.07
N GLU A 267 -6.50 44.98 -2.79
CA GLU A 267 -7.36 45.98 -3.44
C GLU A 267 -8.32 45.35 -4.47
N ARG A 268 -7.87 44.32 -5.20
CA ARG A 268 -8.72 43.58 -6.15
C ARG A 268 -9.80 42.76 -5.43
N ILE A 269 -9.49 42.17 -4.26
CA ILE A 269 -10.45 41.42 -3.44
C ILE A 269 -11.50 42.37 -2.89
N GLU A 270 -11.10 43.49 -2.28
CA GLU A 270 -12.01 44.51 -1.75
C GLU A 270 -12.92 45.06 -2.85
N LYS A 271 -12.36 45.37 -4.03
CA LYS A 271 -13.14 45.81 -5.18
C LYS A 271 -14.12 44.73 -5.67
N ALA A 272 -13.71 43.46 -5.71
CA ALA A 272 -14.58 42.36 -6.09
C ALA A 272 -15.76 42.16 -5.11
N MET A 273 -15.54 42.40 -3.82
CA MET A 273 -16.59 42.38 -2.79
C MET A 273 -17.59 43.54 -2.99
N LEU A 274 -17.10 44.75 -3.27
CA LEU A 274 -17.91 45.95 -3.47
C LEU A 274 -18.72 45.92 -4.76
N ASP A 275 -18.09 45.55 -5.89
CA ASP A 275 -18.70 45.63 -7.22
C ASP A 275 -19.59 44.42 -7.54
N GLY A 276 -19.32 43.26 -6.93
CA GLY A 276 -19.97 41.99 -7.30
C GLY A 276 -20.96 41.41 -6.28
N GLY A 277 -21.06 41.98 -5.07
CA GLY A 277 -21.91 41.42 -4.00
C GLY A 277 -21.55 39.98 -3.61
N VAL A 278 -20.29 39.61 -3.80
CA VAL A 278 -19.74 38.25 -3.63
C VAL A 278 -19.15 38.14 -2.22
N SER A 279 -19.19 36.98 -1.58
CA SER A 279 -18.59 36.83 -0.24
C SER A 279 -17.06 36.93 -0.30
N ALA A 280 -16.42 37.25 0.84
CA ALA A 280 -14.96 37.40 0.90
C ALA A 280 -14.23 36.12 0.44
N ASP A 281 -14.71 34.95 0.87
CA ASP A 281 -14.13 33.65 0.51
C ASP A 281 -14.22 33.38 -1.01
N GLU A 282 -15.36 33.74 -1.61
CA GLU A 282 -15.58 33.54 -3.04
C GLU A 282 -14.78 34.53 -3.90
N ALA A 283 -14.66 35.78 -3.45
CA ALA A 283 -13.81 36.77 -4.10
C ALA A 283 -12.34 36.35 -4.06
N GLN A 284 -11.90 35.82 -2.91
CA GLN A 284 -10.56 35.25 -2.72
C GLN A 284 -10.30 34.09 -3.70
N VAL A 285 -11.17 33.06 -3.71
CA VAL A 285 -11.00 31.88 -4.58
C VAL A 285 -10.97 32.26 -6.06
N ARG A 286 -11.84 33.20 -6.49
CA ARG A 286 -11.85 33.66 -7.89
C ARG A 286 -10.53 34.33 -8.27
N ILE A 287 -10.00 35.18 -7.39
CA ILE A 287 -8.75 35.90 -7.64
C ILE A 287 -7.54 34.96 -7.57
N GLU A 288 -7.55 33.98 -6.65
CA GLU A 288 -6.57 32.91 -6.62
C GLU A 288 -6.60 32.09 -7.91
N ALA A 289 -7.78 31.76 -8.45
CA ALA A 289 -7.90 31.02 -9.70
C ALA A 289 -7.36 31.82 -10.91
N GLU A 290 -7.58 33.13 -10.97
CA GLU A 290 -7.02 34.01 -12.00
C GLU A 290 -5.50 34.17 -11.89
N ALA A 291 -4.98 34.25 -10.66
CA ALA A 291 -3.55 34.41 -10.40
C ALA A 291 -2.78 33.09 -10.52
N ALA A 292 -3.47 31.96 -10.34
CA ALA A 292 -2.87 30.64 -10.39
C ALA A 292 -2.40 30.27 -11.79
N ARG A 293 -1.36 29.45 -11.81
CA ARG A 293 -0.80 28.93 -13.06
C ARG A 293 -1.81 28.02 -13.75
N GLN A 294 -1.89 28.20 -15.06
CA GLN A 294 -2.58 27.26 -15.96
C GLN A 294 -1.70 26.02 -16.13
N LEU A 295 -2.14 24.89 -15.59
CA LEU A 295 -1.39 23.64 -15.67
C LEU A 295 -1.91 22.80 -16.84
N PRO A 296 -1.02 22.20 -17.65
CA PRO A 296 -1.44 21.24 -18.66
C PRO A 296 -2.00 19.98 -17.99
N VAL A 297 -3.14 19.50 -18.47
CA VAL A 297 -3.83 18.31 -17.98
C VAL A 297 -3.97 17.30 -19.12
N SER A 298 -3.69 16.05 -18.79
CA SER A 298 -3.92 14.88 -19.63
C SER A 298 -4.93 13.98 -18.92
N LEU A 299 -6.18 14.04 -19.37
CA LEU A 299 -7.31 13.33 -18.77
C LEU A 299 -7.67 12.09 -19.58
N LEU A 300 -7.50 10.93 -18.99
CA LEU A 300 -7.96 9.67 -19.56
C LEU A 300 -9.47 9.53 -19.35
N MET A 301 -10.23 9.43 -20.44
CA MET A 301 -11.69 9.26 -20.43
C MET A 301 -12.09 7.81 -20.17
N ASN A 302 -11.47 7.19 -19.16
CA ASN A 302 -11.77 5.86 -18.68
C ASN A 302 -12.10 5.94 -17.18
N THR A 303 -13.18 5.28 -16.78
CA THR A 303 -13.66 5.25 -15.40
C THR A 303 -13.17 4.05 -14.60
N ASP A 304 -12.54 3.08 -15.26
CA ASP A 304 -12.07 1.82 -14.68
C ASP A 304 -10.93 2.05 -13.69
N PRO A 305 -11.12 1.73 -12.39
CA PRO A 305 -10.09 1.88 -11.38
C PRO A 305 -8.81 1.08 -11.68
N ALA A 306 -8.93 -0.07 -12.35
CA ALA A 306 -7.79 -0.88 -12.76
C ALA A 306 -6.85 -0.10 -13.70
N GLU A 307 -7.43 0.63 -14.65
CA GLU A 307 -6.66 1.46 -15.59
C GLU A 307 -6.00 2.65 -14.87
N GLN A 308 -6.66 3.25 -13.89
CA GLN A 308 -6.08 4.35 -13.09
C GLN A 308 -4.81 3.91 -12.35
N VAL A 309 -4.88 2.77 -11.67
CA VAL A 309 -3.74 2.19 -10.96
C VAL A 309 -2.65 1.76 -11.95
N PHE A 310 -3.02 1.15 -13.09
CA PHE A 310 -2.08 0.81 -14.15
C PHE A 310 -1.28 2.03 -14.63
N GLN A 311 -1.96 3.12 -14.97
CA GLN A 311 -1.32 4.35 -15.43
C GLN A 311 -0.43 4.96 -14.35
N PHE A 312 -0.89 4.97 -13.09
CA PHE A 312 -0.08 5.43 -11.96
C PHE A 312 1.24 4.67 -11.88
N VAL A 313 1.17 3.34 -11.93
CA VAL A 313 2.32 2.48 -11.77
C VAL A 313 3.29 2.63 -12.94
N VAL A 314 2.80 2.53 -14.18
CA VAL A 314 3.65 2.55 -15.39
C VAL A 314 4.39 3.87 -15.52
N VAL A 315 3.71 5.01 -15.27
CA VAL A 315 4.33 6.34 -15.36
C VAL A 315 5.43 6.50 -14.31
N ASN A 316 5.15 6.08 -13.08
CA ASN A 316 6.10 6.25 -11.98
C ASN A 316 7.28 5.27 -12.08
N GLN A 317 7.07 4.03 -12.53
CA GLN A 317 8.14 3.05 -12.66
C GLN A 317 9.21 3.48 -13.68
N LYS A 318 8.81 4.15 -14.77
CA LYS A 318 9.72 4.59 -15.84
C LYS A 318 10.52 5.86 -15.50
N ALA A 319 9.92 6.81 -14.76
CA ALA A 319 10.55 8.11 -14.48
C ALA A 319 11.31 8.15 -13.14
N THR A 320 10.79 7.52 -12.08
CA THR A 320 11.44 7.43 -10.78
C THR A 320 10.91 6.18 -10.06
N PRO A 321 11.65 5.05 -10.12
CA PRO A 321 11.14 3.73 -9.76
C PRO A 321 10.40 3.73 -8.42
N ILE A 322 9.14 3.28 -8.43
CA ILE A 322 8.42 2.97 -7.20
C ILE A 322 9.17 1.84 -6.51
N LYS A 323 9.38 1.94 -5.19
CA LYS A 323 9.93 0.83 -4.41
C LYS A 323 8.98 -0.38 -4.55
N PRO A 324 9.47 -1.59 -4.87
CA PRO A 324 8.62 -2.78 -5.03
C PRO A 324 7.60 -2.99 -3.89
N ALA A 325 8.02 -2.70 -2.65
CA ALA A 325 7.16 -2.70 -1.47
C ALA A 325 5.89 -1.85 -1.61
N LEU A 326 6.05 -0.59 -2.02
CA LEU A 326 4.94 0.34 -2.17
C LEU A 326 4.04 -0.06 -3.33
N LEU A 327 4.62 -0.63 -4.39
CA LEU A 327 3.90 -1.10 -5.57
C LEU A 327 2.96 -2.26 -5.23
N GLY A 328 3.49 -3.29 -4.57
CA GLY A 328 2.68 -4.41 -4.07
C GLY A 328 1.53 -3.96 -3.21
N THR A 329 1.81 -3.04 -2.29
CA THR A 329 0.76 -2.51 -1.44
C THR A 329 -0.29 -1.74 -2.23
N ILE A 330 0.10 -0.82 -3.12
CA ILE A 330 -0.84 -0.05 -3.94
C ILE A 330 -1.78 -0.95 -4.73
N VAL A 331 -1.22 -1.96 -5.39
CA VAL A 331 -2.03 -2.92 -6.16
C VAL A 331 -3.01 -3.66 -5.25
N SER A 332 -2.52 -4.22 -4.14
CA SER A 332 -3.34 -4.99 -3.20
C SER A 332 -4.40 -4.16 -2.46
N THR A 333 -4.15 -2.86 -2.23
CA THR A 333 -5.06 -2.00 -1.48
C THR A 333 -6.04 -1.24 -2.35
N SER A 334 -5.72 -0.99 -3.62
CA SER A 334 -6.54 -0.11 -4.46
C SER A 334 -7.43 -0.86 -5.44
N LEU A 335 -7.19 -2.14 -5.72
CA LEU A 335 -7.93 -2.95 -6.71
C LEU A 335 -8.58 -4.20 -6.08
N SER A 336 -9.77 -4.56 -6.57
CA SER A 336 -10.37 -5.89 -6.36
C SER A 336 -9.58 -6.98 -7.11
N ASN A 337 -9.80 -8.25 -6.75
CA ASN A 337 -9.18 -9.38 -7.48
C ASN A 337 -9.58 -9.35 -8.97
N GLU A 338 -10.87 -9.15 -9.27
CA GLU A 338 -11.39 -9.02 -10.64
C GLU A 338 -10.80 -7.81 -11.39
N GLU A 339 -10.59 -6.68 -10.70
CA GLU A 339 -9.98 -5.50 -11.30
C GLU A 339 -8.50 -5.72 -11.60
N LEU A 340 -7.78 -6.40 -10.70
CA LEU A 340 -6.38 -6.71 -10.87
C LEU A 340 -6.14 -7.68 -12.03
N GLU A 341 -6.93 -8.75 -12.14
CA GLU A 341 -6.82 -9.72 -13.24
C GLU A 341 -6.87 -9.04 -14.62
N ARG A 342 -7.70 -8.01 -14.79
CA ARG A 342 -7.82 -7.26 -16.05
C ARG A 342 -6.57 -6.47 -16.44
N VAL A 343 -5.69 -6.16 -15.49
CA VAL A 343 -4.44 -5.42 -15.73
C VAL A 343 -3.18 -6.22 -15.40
N ALA A 344 -3.30 -7.42 -14.86
CA ALA A 344 -2.19 -8.24 -14.38
C ALA A 344 -1.14 -8.49 -15.47
N ASP A 345 -1.55 -9.08 -16.60
CA ASP A 345 -0.66 -9.35 -17.74
C ASP A 345 0.02 -8.08 -18.26
N ARG A 346 -0.71 -6.95 -18.27
CA ARG A 346 -0.17 -5.67 -18.75
C ARG A 346 0.88 -5.12 -17.80
N LEU A 347 0.68 -5.28 -16.50
CA LEU A 347 1.64 -4.88 -15.46
C LEU A 347 2.89 -5.78 -15.53
N GLU A 348 2.72 -7.09 -15.66
CA GLU A 348 3.84 -8.02 -15.82
C GLU A 348 4.67 -7.72 -17.07
N ASN A 349 4.01 -7.48 -18.22
CA ASN A 349 4.66 -7.06 -19.46
C ASN A 349 5.33 -5.68 -19.35
N ALA A 350 4.89 -4.82 -18.43
CA ALA A 350 5.57 -3.57 -18.09
C ALA A 350 6.76 -3.76 -17.13
N GLY A 351 7.09 -5.01 -16.77
CA GLY A 351 8.20 -5.38 -15.90
C GLY A 351 7.87 -5.36 -14.41
N ILE A 352 6.60 -5.48 -14.05
CA ILE A 352 6.13 -5.44 -12.66
C ILE A 352 5.83 -6.86 -12.18
N LYS A 353 6.54 -7.32 -11.16
CA LYS A 353 6.34 -8.64 -10.57
C LYS A 353 5.20 -8.59 -9.55
N LEU A 354 3.97 -8.80 -9.99
CA LEU A 354 2.78 -8.67 -9.17
C LEU A 354 2.67 -9.76 -8.12
N GLU A 355 2.80 -11.01 -8.52
CA GLU A 355 2.59 -12.17 -7.64
C GLU A 355 3.58 -12.20 -6.46
N GLU A 356 4.87 -11.95 -6.73
CA GLU A 356 5.88 -11.75 -5.67
C GLU A 356 5.46 -10.64 -4.70
N SER A 357 4.85 -9.58 -5.23
CA SER A 357 4.46 -8.43 -4.43
C SER A 357 3.20 -8.66 -3.58
N ARG A 358 2.25 -9.44 -4.08
CA ARG A 358 1.06 -9.90 -3.34
C ARG A 358 1.47 -10.83 -2.21
N ALA A 359 2.28 -11.85 -2.50
CA ALA A 359 2.76 -12.83 -1.53
C ALA A 359 3.44 -12.16 -0.32
N VAL A 360 4.35 -11.21 -0.57
CA VAL A 360 5.06 -10.48 0.50
C VAL A 360 4.11 -9.57 1.29
N THR A 361 3.19 -8.89 0.62
CA THR A 361 2.22 -8.00 1.27
C THR A 361 1.26 -8.78 2.16
N PHE A 362 0.78 -9.93 1.68
CA PHE A 362 -0.02 -10.87 2.45
C PHE A 362 0.72 -11.30 3.72
N LEU A 363 1.94 -11.84 3.59
CA LEU A 363 2.72 -12.33 4.73
C LEU A 363 3.12 -11.23 5.72
N ALA A 364 3.22 -9.97 5.29
CA ALA A 364 3.51 -8.84 6.17
C ALA A 364 2.29 -8.33 6.98
N ARG A 365 1.09 -8.80 6.66
CA ARG A 365 -0.19 -8.32 7.24
C ARG A 365 -1.05 -9.43 7.84
N TYR A 366 -0.95 -10.64 7.33
CA TYR A 366 -1.74 -11.76 7.79
C TYR A 366 -1.41 -12.10 9.24
N GLN A 367 -2.43 -12.18 10.09
CA GLN A 367 -2.26 -12.27 11.54
C GLN A 367 -1.47 -13.51 11.97
N ASP A 368 -1.67 -14.65 11.30
CA ASP A 368 -0.95 -15.88 11.65
C ASP A 368 0.47 -15.95 11.04
N SER A 369 0.81 -14.99 10.19
CA SER A 369 2.17 -14.92 9.66
C SER A 369 3.14 -14.47 10.75
N PRO A 370 4.28 -15.15 10.93
CA PRO A 370 5.31 -14.73 11.88
C PRO A 370 5.99 -13.41 11.47
N PHE A 371 5.72 -12.88 10.28
CA PHE A 371 6.24 -11.60 9.80
C PHE A 371 5.22 -10.45 9.91
N CYS A 372 4.02 -10.71 10.45
CA CYS A 372 2.96 -9.72 10.57
C CYS A 372 3.43 -8.47 11.33
N GLY A 373 3.31 -7.30 10.70
CA GLY A 373 3.69 -6.02 11.31
C GLY A 373 5.19 -5.75 11.45
N LEU A 374 6.05 -6.70 11.08
CA LEU A 374 7.52 -6.64 11.27
C LEU A 374 8.30 -6.28 9.99
N VAL A 375 7.61 -6.02 8.89
CA VAL A 375 8.21 -5.76 7.56
C VAL A 375 7.91 -4.33 7.09
N GLU A 376 8.88 -3.71 6.42
CA GLU A 376 8.72 -2.41 5.76
C GLU A 376 7.62 -2.47 4.69
N ARG A 377 6.72 -1.49 4.68
CA ARG A 377 5.59 -1.38 3.74
C ARG A 377 5.79 -0.25 2.71
N GLY A 378 6.94 0.41 2.75
CA GLY A 378 7.31 1.48 1.84
C GLY A 378 6.73 2.86 2.18
N LEU A 379 6.22 3.04 3.41
CA LEU A 379 5.65 4.30 3.91
C LEU A 379 6.74 5.19 4.54
N THR A 380 6.56 6.52 4.61
CA THR A 380 7.58 7.39 5.24
C THR A 380 7.66 7.21 6.76
N SER A 381 6.62 6.63 7.36
CA SER A 381 6.54 6.27 8.79
C SER A 381 7.14 4.90 9.14
N ASP A 382 7.72 4.17 8.17
CA ASP A 382 8.38 2.90 8.48
C ASP A 382 9.60 3.14 9.36
N THR A 383 9.60 2.52 10.55
CA THR A 383 10.75 2.56 11.46
C THR A 383 11.91 1.78 10.87
N LYS A 384 13.15 2.24 11.11
CA LYS A 384 14.38 1.61 10.59
C LYS A 384 14.65 0.21 11.18
N ASP A 385 13.76 -0.28 12.04
CA ASP A 385 13.91 -1.51 12.81
C ASP A 385 12.96 -2.61 12.31
N ARG A 386 12.33 -2.39 11.16
CA ARG A 386 11.58 -3.41 10.41
C ARG A 386 12.45 -4.16 9.43
N LEU A 387 12.05 -5.38 9.09
CA LEU A 387 12.65 -6.18 8.04
C LEU A 387 12.40 -5.51 6.69
N LYS A 388 13.45 -5.33 5.89
CA LYS A 388 13.31 -4.77 4.56
C LYS A 388 12.45 -5.66 3.68
N TRP A 389 11.55 -5.08 2.91
CA TRP A 389 10.68 -5.80 1.99
C TRP A 389 11.45 -6.74 1.05
N ASN A 390 12.55 -6.28 0.46
CA ASN A 390 13.37 -7.09 -0.46
C ASN A 390 13.96 -8.34 0.21
N VAL A 391 14.12 -8.33 1.54
CA VAL A 391 14.59 -9.48 2.30
C VAL A 391 13.48 -10.51 2.42
N LEU A 392 12.27 -10.10 2.83
CA LEU A 392 11.13 -11.02 2.86
C LEU A 392 10.84 -11.59 1.46
N ALA A 393 10.84 -10.74 0.42
CA ALA A 393 10.69 -11.18 -0.97
C ALA A 393 11.71 -12.27 -1.35
N SER A 394 12.99 -12.08 -1.00
CA SER A 394 14.02 -13.09 -1.28
C SER A 394 13.80 -14.42 -0.55
N ILE A 395 13.19 -14.40 0.64
CA ILE A 395 12.91 -15.61 1.44
C ILE A 395 11.64 -16.29 0.93
N VAL A 396 10.59 -15.51 0.63
CA VAL A 396 9.36 -16.00 -0.01
C VAL A 396 9.69 -16.75 -1.30
N LYS A 397 10.58 -16.19 -2.12
CA LYS A 397 11.03 -16.83 -3.36
C LYS A 397 11.66 -18.22 -3.16
N VAL A 398 12.32 -18.47 -2.03
CA VAL A 398 12.89 -19.80 -1.73
C VAL A 398 11.81 -20.86 -1.59
N PHE A 399 10.63 -20.50 -1.08
CA PHE A 399 9.51 -21.41 -0.92
C PHE A 399 8.59 -21.39 -2.15
N TRP A 400 8.27 -20.22 -2.67
CA TRP A 400 7.34 -20.04 -3.78
C TRP A 400 7.90 -20.54 -5.12
N ASP A 401 9.07 -20.05 -5.54
CA ASP A 401 9.72 -20.49 -6.78
C ASP A 401 10.53 -21.79 -6.60
N LEU A 402 10.70 -22.24 -5.35
CA LEU A 402 11.68 -23.26 -4.95
C LEU A 402 13.08 -22.94 -5.50
N LYS A 403 13.48 -21.66 -5.45
CA LYS A 403 14.78 -21.19 -5.95
C LYS A 403 15.46 -20.21 -5.02
N GLY A 404 16.78 -20.25 -5.01
CA GLY A 404 17.61 -19.38 -4.16
C GLY A 404 17.88 -19.96 -2.77
N GLY A 405 17.55 -21.23 -2.53
CA GLY A 405 17.86 -21.98 -1.31
C GLY A 405 19.33 -22.39 -1.25
N LYS A 406 20.24 -21.42 -1.47
CA LYS A 406 21.69 -21.65 -1.56
C LYS A 406 22.36 -21.29 -0.24
N LEU A 407 23.08 -22.23 0.35
CA LEU A 407 23.98 -21.93 1.45
C LEU A 407 25.12 -21.04 0.95
N PHE A 408 25.46 -19.98 1.68
CA PHE A 408 26.42 -18.97 1.19
C PHE A 408 27.83 -19.51 0.92
N HIS A 409 28.18 -20.65 1.52
CA HIS A 409 29.48 -21.33 1.36
C HIS A 409 29.46 -22.44 0.30
N GLU A 410 28.33 -22.68 -0.37
CA GLU A 410 28.13 -23.72 -1.37
C GLU A 410 27.46 -23.14 -2.63
N SER A 411 27.47 -23.91 -3.73
CA SER A 411 26.86 -23.50 -5.00
C SER A 411 25.50 -24.14 -5.27
N VAL A 412 25.17 -25.20 -4.53
CA VAL A 412 23.95 -26.00 -4.72
C VAL A 412 22.73 -25.22 -4.25
N ASP A 413 21.67 -25.24 -5.06
CA ASP A 413 20.36 -24.70 -4.71
C ASP A 413 19.49 -25.84 -4.16
N TYR A 414 19.40 -25.93 -2.84
CA TYR A 414 18.69 -27.05 -2.21
C TYR A 414 17.18 -26.98 -2.40
N ALA A 415 16.62 -25.78 -2.56
CA ALA A 415 15.20 -25.63 -2.89
C ALA A 415 14.90 -26.17 -4.30
N ASP A 416 15.75 -25.84 -5.28
CA ASP A 416 15.61 -26.30 -6.68
C ASP A 416 15.87 -27.80 -6.78
N GLN A 417 16.83 -28.31 -6.01
CA GLN A 417 17.11 -29.73 -5.89
C GLN A 417 15.92 -30.49 -5.28
N TRP A 418 15.32 -29.96 -4.21
CA TRP A 418 14.14 -30.57 -3.59
C TRP A 418 12.94 -30.57 -4.54
N ASN A 419 12.73 -29.46 -5.27
CA ASN A 419 11.71 -29.38 -6.33
C ASN A 419 11.88 -30.52 -7.34
N PHE A 420 13.10 -30.68 -7.87
CA PHE A 420 13.39 -31.67 -8.91
C PHE A 420 13.20 -33.12 -8.45
N TYR A 421 13.57 -33.46 -7.21
CA TYR A 421 13.59 -34.85 -6.75
C TYR A 421 12.39 -35.26 -5.88
N HIS A 422 11.71 -34.32 -5.20
CA HIS A 422 10.78 -34.66 -4.12
C HIS A 422 9.42 -33.98 -4.21
N LEU A 423 9.27 -32.86 -4.93
CA LEU A 423 7.98 -32.19 -5.04
C LEU A 423 6.93 -33.08 -5.72
N SER A 424 7.28 -33.73 -6.84
CA SER A 424 6.35 -34.61 -7.56
C SER A 424 5.94 -35.87 -6.80
N GLU A 425 6.69 -36.26 -5.78
CA GLU A 425 6.39 -37.42 -4.91
C GLU A 425 5.61 -37.04 -3.65
N SER A 426 5.45 -35.73 -3.40
CA SER A 426 4.84 -35.19 -2.18
C SER A 426 3.32 -35.14 -2.30
N LYS A 427 2.56 -35.64 -1.31
CA LYS A 427 1.08 -35.62 -1.41
C LYS A 427 0.43 -34.24 -1.33
N ILE A 428 1.17 -33.21 -0.88
CA ILE A 428 0.62 -31.85 -0.76
C ILE A 428 0.20 -31.26 -2.10
N ILE A 429 0.75 -31.79 -3.20
CA ILE A 429 0.44 -31.38 -4.57
C ILE A 429 -0.63 -32.26 -5.23
N ASP A 430 -1.14 -33.33 -4.60
CA ASP A 430 -2.01 -34.34 -5.25
C ASP A 430 -3.26 -33.74 -5.93
N LYS A 431 -3.68 -32.55 -5.52
CA LYS A 431 -4.83 -31.83 -6.08
C LYS A 431 -4.53 -31.08 -7.38
N TRP A 432 -3.31 -31.13 -7.91
CA TRP A 432 -2.92 -30.35 -9.08
C TRP A 432 -3.79 -30.63 -10.32
N GLU A 433 -4.19 -31.88 -10.54
CA GLU A 433 -5.07 -32.25 -11.66
C GLU A 433 -6.50 -31.72 -11.48
N SER A 434 -7.03 -31.76 -10.24
CA SER A 434 -8.37 -31.26 -9.93
C SER A 434 -8.47 -29.73 -9.97
N GLU A 435 -7.34 -29.04 -9.92
CA GLU A 435 -7.19 -27.58 -9.88
C GLU A 435 -6.74 -27.00 -11.23
N GLU A 436 -6.93 -27.78 -12.31
CA GLU A 436 -6.65 -27.43 -13.72
C GLU A 436 -5.20 -26.96 -13.97
N CYS A 437 -4.24 -27.42 -13.17
CA CYS A 437 -2.82 -27.09 -13.36
C CYS A 437 -2.17 -28.03 -14.39
N GLN A 438 -1.19 -27.56 -15.15
CA GLN A 438 -0.46 -28.39 -16.12
C GLN A 438 0.53 -29.34 -15.45
N ASN A 439 1.05 -28.97 -14.28
CA ASN A 439 1.97 -29.80 -13.52
C ASN A 439 1.93 -29.46 -12.01
N ALA A 440 2.53 -30.36 -11.22
CA ALA A 440 2.69 -30.23 -9.78
C ALA A 440 3.31 -28.88 -9.33
N PHE A 441 4.32 -28.40 -10.06
CA PHE A 441 5.01 -27.17 -9.72
C PHE A 441 4.13 -25.94 -9.93
N GLU A 442 3.28 -25.94 -10.97
CA GLU A 442 2.31 -24.87 -11.20
C GLU A 442 1.30 -24.77 -10.06
N TYR A 443 0.79 -25.92 -9.58
CA TYR A 443 -0.10 -25.93 -8.41
C TYR A 443 0.62 -25.42 -7.15
N TRP A 444 1.87 -25.85 -6.94
CA TRP A 444 2.71 -25.30 -5.87
C TRP A 444 2.93 -23.79 -6.00
N HIS A 445 3.10 -23.28 -7.22
CA HIS A 445 3.45 -21.89 -7.50
C HIS A 445 2.23 -20.94 -7.57
N LYS A 446 0.99 -21.43 -7.41
CA LYS A 446 -0.18 -20.55 -7.31
C LYS A 446 -0.03 -19.53 -6.17
N SER A 447 -0.67 -18.36 -6.28
CA SER A 447 -0.61 -17.29 -5.27
C SER A 447 -1.09 -17.74 -3.88
N ASP A 448 -2.10 -18.60 -3.86
CA ASP A 448 -2.69 -19.28 -2.72
C ASP A 448 -2.28 -20.75 -2.62
N GLY A 449 -1.22 -21.14 -3.34
CA GLY A 449 -0.73 -22.50 -3.39
C GLY A 449 -0.20 -23.02 -2.04
N PRO A 450 0.03 -24.33 -1.91
CA PRO A 450 0.42 -24.94 -0.64
C PRO A 450 1.74 -24.43 -0.02
N TRP A 451 2.60 -23.83 -0.85
CA TRP A 451 3.85 -23.21 -0.42
C TRP A 451 3.67 -22.19 0.71
N ARG A 452 2.53 -21.48 0.72
CA ARG A 452 2.23 -20.40 1.66
C ARG A 452 1.99 -20.93 3.07
N ASP A 453 1.22 -22.00 3.18
CA ASP A 453 0.96 -22.66 4.46
C ASP A 453 2.21 -23.35 4.99
N VAL A 454 3.01 -23.96 4.09
CA VAL A 454 4.32 -24.52 4.44
C VAL A 454 5.26 -23.42 4.95
N PHE A 455 5.30 -22.27 4.28
CA PHE A 455 6.10 -21.11 4.67
C PHE A 455 5.72 -20.61 6.07
N ILE A 456 4.42 -20.40 6.31
CA ILE A 456 3.92 -19.90 7.60
C ILE A 456 4.22 -20.92 8.70
N SER A 457 3.91 -22.20 8.47
CA SER A 457 4.14 -23.27 9.46
C SER A 457 5.63 -23.44 9.79
N PHE A 458 6.50 -23.42 8.78
CA PHE A 458 7.95 -23.48 8.95
C PHE A 458 8.47 -22.32 9.79
N TRP A 459 8.18 -21.07 9.39
CA TRP A 459 8.72 -19.89 10.07
C TRP A 459 8.13 -19.67 11.46
N THR A 460 6.87 -20.03 11.68
CA THR A 460 6.26 -20.03 13.02
C THR A 460 6.99 -21.00 13.93
N THR A 461 7.22 -22.24 13.47
CA THR A 461 7.94 -23.25 14.27
C THR A 461 9.39 -22.83 14.55
N VAL A 462 10.08 -22.25 13.56
CA VAL A 462 11.45 -21.74 13.72
C VAL A 462 11.51 -20.59 14.71
N ARG A 463 10.59 -19.62 14.63
CA ARG A 463 10.48 -18.52 15.58
C ARG A 463 10.30 -19.07 16.99
N ASP A 464 9.30 -19.91 17.18
CA ASP A 464 8.89 -20.39 18.51
C ASP A 464 9.98 -21.24 19.19
N LYS A 465 10.90 -21.82 18.41
CA LYS A 465 12.02 -22.61 18.94
C LYS A 465 13.32 -21.83 19.15
N LEU A 466 13.65 -20.89 18.28
CA LEU A 466 14.98 -20.29 18.20
C LEU A 466 15.01 -18.80 18.53
N ALA A 467 13.85 -18.17 18.75
CA ALA A 467 13.71 -16.74 18.95
C ALA A 467 12.83 -16.40 20.17
N ASP A 468 13.02 -15.17 20.67
CA ASP A 468 12.14 -14.55 21.66
C ASP A 468 11.21 -13.57 20.92
N LYS A 469 9.91 -13.62 21.22
CA LYS A 469 8.89 -12.76 20.59
C LYS A 469 8.52 -11.54 21.42
N ASP A 470 8.87 -11.53 22.70
CA ASP A 470 8.40 -10.56 23.69
C ASP A 470 9.53 -9.63 24.15
N ASN A 471 10.79 -10.08 24.11
CA ASN A 471 11.94 -9.29 24.56
C ASN A 471 12.74 -8.67 23.39
N ASP A 472 12.51 -7.38 23.12
CA ASP A 472 13.17 -6.63 22.04
C ASP A 472 14.68 -6.41 22.24
N GLN A 473 15.19 -6.62 23.46
CA GLN A 473 16.62 -6.52 23.79
C GLN A 473 17.37 -7.82 23.56
N ALA A 474 16.67 -8.95 23.44
CA ALA A 474 17.29 -10.26 23.28
C ALA A 474 18.03 -10.35 21.94
N TRP A 475 19.19 -11.02 21.93
CA TRP A 475 19.98 -11.18 20.71
C TRP A 475 19.29 -12.04 19.65
N HIS A 476 18.30 -12.85 20.04
CA HIS A 476 17.44 -13.63 19.15
C HIS A 476 16.00 -13.10 19.06
N TYR A 477 15.76 -11.82 19.34
CA TYR A 477 14.42 -11.25 19.20
C TYR A 477 13.87 -11.48 17.77
N TRP A 478 12.61 -11.87 17.64
CA TRP A 478 11.92 -12.02 16.36
C TRP A 478 11.40 -10.67 15.85
N GLY A 479 12.35 -9.79 15.58
CA GLY A 479 12.16 -8.41 15.17
C GLY A 479 13.51 -7.70 15.14
N ASN A 480 13.51 -6.39 14.87
CA ASN A 480 14.73 -5.56 14.87
C ASN A 480 15.95 -6.21 14.16
N PRO A 481 16.00 -6.20 12.81
CA PRO A 481 17.05 -6.87 12.04
C PRO A 481 18.48 -6.39 12.28
N LYS A 482 18.65 -5.21 12.89
CA LYS A 482 19.98 -4.69 13.21
C LYS A 482 20.56 -5.41 14.42
N GLN A 483 19.79 -5.51 15.50
CA GLN A 483 20.21 -6.16 16.73
C GLN A 483 20.13 -7.68 16.61
N SER A 484 18.97 -8.20 16.17
CA SER A 484 18.70 -9.63 16.15
C SER A 484 19.65 -10.43 15.27
N ASN A 485 20.19 -11.51 15.82
CA ASN A 485 21.03 -12.49 15.15
C ASN A 485 20.21 -13.45 14.29
N ILE A 486 18.92 -13.66 14.58
CA ILE A 486 18.05 -14.56 13.81
C ILE A 486 17.20 -13.81 12.79
N PHE A 487 16.64 -12.64 13.15
CA PHE A 487 15.67 -11.93 12.33
C PHE A 487 16.34 -10.96 11.34
N ASN A 488 17.26 -11.46 10.51
CA ASN A 488 17.94 -10.68 9.48
C ASN A 488 18.15 -11.50 8.21
N LYS A 489 18.45 -10.81 7.10
CA LYS A 489 18.62 -11.44 5.78
C LYS A 489 19.54 -12.66 5.80
N THR A 490 20.72 -12.53 6.41
CA THR A 490 21.74 -13.59 6.37
C THR A 490 21.23 -14.86 7.07
N SER A 491 20.73 -14.73 8.29
CA SER A 491 20.27 -15.89 9.07
C SER A 491 19.01 -16.51 8.50
N LEU A 492 18.03 -15.71 8.07
CA LEU A 492 16.81 -16.22 7.45
C LEU A 492 17.10 -16.99 6.15
N THR A 493 18.01 -16.49 5.30
CA THR A 493 18.43 -17.23 4.10
C THR A 493 19.15 -18.54 4.45
N ILE A 494 20.04 -18.53 5.46
CA ILE A 494 20.75 -19.75 5.90
C ILE A 494 19.77 -20.79 6.41
N LEU A 495 18.81 -20.41 7.26
CA LEU A 495 17.84 -21.34 7.85
C LEU A 495 16.94 -21.96 6.78
N ALA A 496 16.44 -21.17 5.83
CA ALA A 496 15.66 -21.68 4.71
C ALA A 496 16.49 -22.66 3.85
N ALA A 497 17.70 -22.28 3.45
CA ALA A 497 18.56 -23.11 2.62
C ALA A 497 18.97 -24.42 3.34
N ASP A 498 19.29 -24.36 4.63
CA ASP A 498 19.67 -25.52 5.43
C ASP A 498 18.50 -26.47 5.69
N PHE A 499 17.28 -25.94 5.84
CA PHE A 499 16.07 -26.76 5.92
C PHE A 499 15.86 -27.56 4.63
N PHE A 500 15.93 -26.91 3.46
CA PHE A 500 15.84 -27.63 2.18
C PHE A 500 17.01 -28.62 1.99
N GLN A 501 18.23 -28.28 2.43
CA GLN A 501 19.34 -29.24 2.45
C GLN A 501 18.97 -30.49 3.27
N TYR A 502 18.41 -30.30 4.47
CA TYR A 502 17.97 -31.40 5.32
C TYR A 502 16.89 -32.26 4.66
N LEU A 503 15.89 -31.65 4.00
CA LEU A 503 14.87 -32.39 3.25
C LEU A 503 15.49 -33.24 2.14
N CYS A 504 16.43 -32.70 1.36
CA CYS A 504 17.15 -33.45 0.34
C CYS A 504 18.00 -34.58 0.92
N ASP A 505 18.80 -34.30 1.96
CA ASP A 505 19.69 -35.28 2.60
C ASP A 505 18.90 -36.47 3.17
N ARG A 506 17.69 -36.23 3.68
CA ARG A 506 16.80 -37.24 4.24
C ARG A 506 15.76 -37.79 3.26
N ARG A 507 15.69 -37.25 2.05
CA ARG A 507 14.69 -37.58 1.01
C ARG A 507 13.26 -37.45 1.51
N ILE A 508 12.97 -36.33 2.19
CA ILE A 508 11.65 -36.04 2.77
C ILE A 508 10.84 -35.23 1.77
N GLY A 509 9.72 -35.79 1.31
CA GLY A 509 8.64 -35.04 0.66
C GLY A 509 7.71 -34.40 1.70
N ILE A 510 6.91 -33.43 1.27
CA ILE A 510 5.92 -32.79 2.13
C ILE A 510 4.52 -33.30 1.73
N ASP A 511 4.00 -34.31 2.41
CA ASP A 511 2.61 -34.79 2.24
C ASP A 511 1.48 -33.85 2.73
N ASN A 512 1.67 -33.09 3.82
CA ASN A 512 0.69 -32.16 4.37
C ASN A 512 1.36 -31.05 5.20
N VAL A 513 0.64 -29.95 5.48
CA VAL A 513 1.17 -28.81 6.24
C VAL A 513 1.40 -29.16 7.72
N GLN A 514 0.55 -30.03 8.29
CA GLN A 514 0.58 -30.38 9.72
C GLN A 514 1.84 -31.16 10.13
N GLN A 515 2.55 -31.76 9.18
CA GLN A 515 3.82 -32.43 9.46
C GLN A 515 5.01 -31.45 9.53
N VAL A 516 4.88 -30.22 8.98
CA VAL A 516 6.01 -29.29 8.88
C VAL A 516 6.63 -29.02 10.27
N PRO A 517 5.85 -28.82 11.35
CA PRO A 517 6.40 -28.66 12.69
C PRO A 517 7.23 -29.87 13.14
N SER A 518 6.78 -31.11 12.93
CA SER A 518 7.54 -32.29 13.35
C SER A 518 8.82 -32.49 12.51
N VAL A 519 8.79 -32.14 11.22
CA VAL A 519 10.00 -32.16 10.38
C VAL A 519 11.01 -31.10 10.84
N VAL A 520 10.54 -29.91 11.25
CA VAL A 520 11.39 -28.88 11.86
C VAL A 520 11.95 -29.34 13.20
N ASP A 521 11.16 -30.05 14.01
CA ASP A 521 11.61 -30.62 15.27
C ASP A 521 12.76 -31.62 15.08
N ASP A 522 12.65 -32.46 14.06
CA ASP A 522 13.69 -33.41 13.70
C ASP A 522 14.92 -32.73 13.08
N TRP A 523 14.72 -31.70 12.27
CA TRP A 523 15.80 -30.89 11.69
C TRP A 523 16.62 -30.18 12.77
N LEU A 524 15.94 -29.66 13.80
CA LEU A 524 16.54 -28.94 14.93
C LEU A 524 16.78 -29.82 16.15
N ARG A 525 16.80 -31.15 15.98
CA ARG A 525 17.02 -32.08 17.09
C ARG A 525 18.34 -31.79 17.78
N ASP A 526 18.31 -31.71 19.11
CA ASP A 526 19.44 -31.43 20.00
C ASP A 526 20.10 -30.03 19.81
N VAL A 527 19.54 -29.17 18.95
CA VAL A 527 20.01 -27.79 18.78
C VAL A 527 19.66 -26.98 20.01
N ASN A 528 20.67 -26.36 20.62
CA ASN A 528 20.46 -25.40 21.70
C ASN A 528 19.61 -24.19 21.22
N THR A 529 18.49 -23.94 21.90
CA THR A 529 17.53 -22.86 21.62
C THR A 529 18.15 -21.46 21.75
N ASP A 530 19.19 -21.32 22.57
CA ASP A 530 19.95 -20.07 22.77
C ASP A 530 21.09 -19.88 21.76
N TYR A 531 21.18 -20.67 20.69
CA TYR A 531 22.24 -20.52 19.67
C TYR A 531 22.37 -19.07 19.17
N PHE A 532 21.23 -18.43 18.88
CA PHE A 532 21.15 -17.05 18.42
C PHE A 532 21.17 -16.02 19.56
N ASN A 533 20.91 -16.43 20.81
CA ASN A 533 20.77 -15.54 21.97
C ASN A 533 22.13 -15.17 22.59
N ARG A 534 23.07 -14.71 21.77
CA ARG A 534 24.45 -14.49 22.21
C ARG A 534 25.01 -13.24 21.56
N ASP A 535 25.87 -12.53 22.30
CA ASP A 535 26.67 -11.47 21.69
C ASP A 535 27.72 -12.10 20.76
N TRP A 536 27.54 -11.89 19.45
CA TRP A 536 28.48 -12.29 18.40
C TRP A 536 29.57 -11.24 18.14
N ASN A 537 29.59 -10.17 18.96
CA ASN A 537 30.56 -9.08 18.96
C ASN A 537 30.73 -8.44 17.57
N LEU A 538 29.60 -8.04 16.98
CA LEU A 538 29.50 -7.55 15.59
C LEU A 538 29.76 -6.04 15.44
N HIS A 539 30.37 -5.40 16.44
CA HIS A 539 30.69 -3.98 16.39
C HIS A 539 31.54 -3.64 15.15
N GLY A 540 31.02 -2.75 14.30
CA GLY A 540 31.67 -2.33 13.05
C GLY A 540 31.59 -3.34 11.90
N VAL A 541 30.92 -4.48 12.07
CA VAL A 541 30.81 -5.54 11.05
C VAL A 541 29.42 -5.56 10.44
N LYS A 542 29.34 -5.52 9.11
CA LYS A 542 28.07 -5.68 8.37
C LYS A 542 27.75 -7.17 8.18
N LYS A 543 26.57 -7.61 8.62
CA LYS A 543 26.10 -9.01 8.57
C LYS A 543 26.03 -9.62 7.16
N ASP A 544 25.75 -8.82 6.13
CA ASP A 544 25.58 -9.28 4.72
C ASP A 544 26.89 -9.22 3.90
N VAL A 545 28.06 -9.07 4.54
CA VAL A 545 29.35 -9.11 3.83
C VAL A 545 29.65 -10.54 3.38
N PRO A 546 30.11 -10.77 2.13
CA PRO A 546 30.28 -12.11 1.55
C PRO A 546 31.06 -13.11 2.43
N GLY A 547 32.19 -12.71 3.00
CA GLY A 547 32.96 -13.61 3.86
C GLY A 547 32.27 -13.89 5.20
N ILE A 548 31.56 -12.92 5.76
CA ILE A 548 30.83 -13.07 7.03
C ILE A 548 29.64 -14.02 6.85
N ARG A 549 28.81 -13.81 5.82
CA ARG A 549 27.67 -14.70 5.54
C ARG A 549 28.08 -16.14 5.22
N LYS A 550 29.22 -16.32 4.52
CA LYS A 550 29.84 -17.64 4.31
C LYS A 550 30.22 -18.30 5.64
N GLN A 551 30.88 -17.55 6.53
CA GLN A 551 31.26 -18.05 7.84
C GLN A 551 30.04 -18.44 8.68
N TRP A 552 29.02 -17.59 8.75
CA TRP A 552 27.79 -17.86 9.51
C TRP A 552 27.09 -19.11 8.98
N SER A 553 26.98 -19.21 7.66
CA SER A 553 26.38 -20.37 6.98
C SER A 553 27.12 -21.66 7.33
N LYS A 554 28.46 -21.65 7.25
CA LYS A 554 29.28 -22.81 7.61
C LYS A 554 29.14 -23.19 9.08
N GLN A 555 29.25 -22.21 9.99
CA GLN A 555 29.15 -22.47 11.44
C GLN A 555 27.79 -23.04 11.83
N TRP A 556 26.70 -22.51 11.25
CA TRP A 556 25.35 -23.03 11.48
C TRP A 556 25.24 -24.49 11.03
N VAL A 557 25.60 -24.80 9.78
CA VAL A 557 25.42 -26.15 9.23
C VAL A 557 26.28 -27.18 9.96
N GLU A 558 27.55 -26.86 10.25
CA GLU A 558 28.45 -27.75 11.00
C GLU A 558 27.91 -28.04 12.41
N TYR A 559 27.44 -27.00 13.11
CA TYR A 559 26.86 -27.15 14.44
C TYR A 559 25.54 -27.90 14.42
N ARG A 560 24.61 -27.56 13.51
CA ARG A 560 23.29 -28.18 13.42
C ARG A 560 23.38 -29.67 13.04
N LYS A 561 24.35 -30.07 12.21
CA LYS A 561 24.64 -31.50 11.93
C LYS A 561 25.19 -32.25 13.15
N PHE A 562 25.85 -31.55 14.08
CA PHE A 562 26.49 -32.17 15.24
C PHE A 562 26.52 -31.23 16.47
N PRO A 563 25.38 -31.06 17.17
CA PRO A 563 25.19 -30.03 18.19
C PRO A 563 25.82 -30.44 19.54
N ARG A 564 27.15 -30.61 19.58
CA ARG A 564 27.89 -30.93 20.82
C ARG A 564 28.35 -29.71 21.59
N GLN A 565 28.85 -28.71 20.88
CA GLN A 565 29.39 -27.50 21.48
C GLN A 565 29.03 -26.30 20.63
N LEU A 566 28.51 -25.26 21.27
CA LEU A 566 28.21 -24.01 20.62
C LEU A 566 29.47 -23.40 19.99
N PRO A 567 29.39 -22.88 18.75
CA PRO A 567 30.50 -22.13 18.15
C PRO A 567 30.93 -20.96 19.03
N ARG A 568 32.24 -20.67 19.02
CA ARG A 568 32.77 -19.51 19.75
C ARG A 568 32.25 -18.22 19.11
N SER A 569 31.78 -17.28 19.94
CA SER A 569 31.18 -16.02 19.47
C SER A 569 32.12 -15.18 18.60
N ASP A 570 33.44 -15.26 18.85
CA ASP A 570 34.48 -14.56 18.09
C ASP A 570 34.59 -15.02 16.63
N ARG A 571 34.08 -16.21 16.28
CA ARG A 571 34.10 -16.72 14.90
C ARG A 571 33.14 -15.96 13.98
N TYR A 572 32.04 -15.42 14.49
CA TYR A 572 31.01 -14.78 13.67
C TYR A 572 31.44 -13.44 13.06
N ARG A 573 32.47 -12.80 13.63
CA ARG A 573 33.07 -11.56 13.08
C ARG A 573 34.22 -11.82 12.10
N VAL A 574 34.69 -13.06 11.96
CA VAL A 574 35.82 -13.41 11.10
C VAL A 574 35.29 -13.84 9.73
N PRO A 575 35.68 -13.19 8.63
CA PRO A 575 35.22 -13.59 7.31
C PRO A 575 35.86 -14.93 6.90
N LEU A 576 35.05 -15.79 6.28
CA LEU A 576 35.55 -16.95 5.54
C LEU A 576 35.94 -16.49 4.13
N ASN A 577 37.17 -16.82 3.71
CA ASN A 577 37.66 -16.49 2.37
C ASN A 577 36.89 -17.26 1.28
#